data_AF-A0A5J6J0K6-F1
#
_entry.id   AF-A0A5J6J0K6-F1
#
_cell.length_a   1.000
_cell.length_b   1.000
_cell.length_c   1.000
_cell.angle_alpha   90.00
_cell.angle_beta   90.00
_cell.angle_gamma   90.00
#
_symmetry.space_group_name_H-M   'P 1'
#
loop_
_entity.id
_entity.type
_entity.pdbx_description
1 polymer ?
#
loop_
_entity_poly.entity_id
_entity_poly.type
_entity_poly.pdbx_seq_one_letter_code
_entity_poly.pdbx_strand_id
1 'polypeptide(L)'
;MTDDAYLFLAMTTGGWQGTPLALVGELECLDTPAVRAWFTAQGMNPASPAVRVVPPEQSGLIPKDAERLPVPLSEEELERVRRAGATDSVAGIEEELLAFRDSEDNRDALLRRALAAGVPAHRIVELSGIDPTTLSSASAG
;
A
#
# COMPACT_ATOMS: atom_id res chain seq x y z
N MET A 1 14.12 -1.05 14.50
CA MET A 1 14.47 -1.40 13.11
C MET A 1 13.62 -0.49 12.25
N THR A 2 14.23 0.27 11.35
CA THR A 2 13.49 1.08 10.39
C THR A 2 12.78 0.10 9.45
N ASP A 3 11.45 0.19 9.39
CA ASP A 3 10.67 -0.64 8.50
C ASP A 3 10.84 -0.04 7.09
N ASP A 4 11.61 -0.70 6.22
CA ASP A 4 11.96 -0.17 4.90
C ASP A 4 10.76 -0.20 3.96
N ALA A 5 10.49 0.90 3.25
CA ALA A 5 9.49 0.92 2.20
C ALA A 5 9.95 0.09 1.00
N TYR A 6 9.02 -0.25 0.11
CA TYR A 6 9.35 -1.07 -1.06
C TYR A 6 8.91 -0.39 -2.35
N LEU A 7 9.83 -0.32 -3.31
CA LEU A 7 9.51 -0.12 -4.71
C LEU A 7 9.18 -1.46 -5.33
N PHE A 8 8.17 -1.52 -6.20
CA PHE A 8 7.89 -2.70 -6.99
C PHE A 8 7.31 -2.36 -8.35
N LEU A 9 7.38 -3.31 -9.28
CA LEU A 9 6.82 -3.18 -10.61
C LEU A 9 5.43 -3.80 -10.69
N ALA A 10 4.42 -2.99 -10.99
CA ALA A 10 3.06 -3.47 -11.26
C ALA A 10 2.97 -3.96 -12.71
N MET A 11 3.01 -5.29 -12.89
CA MET A 11 2.95 -5.95 -14.20
C MET A 11 1.52 -6.37 -14.62
N THR A 12 0.54 -6.25 -13.72
CA THR A 12 -0.87 -6.58 -13.97
C THR A 12 -1.72 -5.30 -13.89
N THR A 13 -2.94 -5.30 -14.42
CA THR A 13 -3.89 -4.17 -14.37
C THR A 13 -5.08 -4.40 -13.42
N GLY A 14 -5.08 -5.51 -12.67
CA GLY A 14 -6.14 -5.82 -11.70
C GLY A 14 -5.76 -5.52 -10.25
N GLY A 15 -6.65 -4.85 -9.50
CA GLY A 15 -6.55 -4.65 -8.05
C GLY A 15 -5.79 -3.40 -7.60
N TRP A 16 -5.64 -3.23 -6.28
CA TRP A 16 -4.78 -2.22 -5.69
C TRP A 16 -3.32 -2.57 -5.89
N GLN A 17 -2.57 -1.61 -6.42
CA GLN A 17 -1.19 -1.81 -6.90
C GLN A 17 -0.24 -0.82 -6.24
N GLY A 18 -0.56 -0.36 -5.02
CA GLY A 18 0.23 0.65 -4.33
C GLY A 18 0.22 2.02 -5.02
N THR A 19 0.96 2.95 -4.42
CA THR A 19 0.99 4.33 -4.85
C THR A 19 1.90 4.48 -6.07
N PRO A 20 1.43 5.06 -7.20
CA PRO A 20 2.31 5.43 -8.30
C PRO A 20 3.46 6.32 -7.81
N LEU A 21 4.70 5.94 -8.11
CA LEU A 21 5.87 6.73 -7.72
C LEU A 21 5.77 8.17 -8.25
N ALA A 22 5.23 8.32 -9.48
CA ALA A 22 4.97 9.61 -10.10
C ALA A 22 3.99 10.53 -9.32
N LEU A 23 3.12 9.98 -8.47
CA LEU A 23 2.21 10.77 -7.62
C LEU A 23 2.83 11.17 -6.27
N VAL A 24 3.83 10.42 -5.80
CA VAL A 24 4.54 10.74 -4.56
C VAL A 24 5.52 11.88 -4.77
N GLY A 25 6.13 11.93 -5.96
CA GLY A 25 7.14 12.91 -6.34
C GLY A 25 8.56 12.35 -6.23
N GLU A 26 9.54 13.25 -6.21
CA GLU A 26 10.95 12.88 -6.05
C GLU A 26 11.20 12.35 -4.63
N LEU A 27 11.81 11.16 -4.55
CA LEU A 27 12.31 10.57 -3.31
C LEU A 27 13.84 10.64 -3.32
N GLU A 28 14.44 10.94 -2.19
CA GLU A 28 15.90 11.06 -2.06
C GLU A 28 16.60 9.73 -2.38
N CYS A 29 15.91 8.61 -2.08
CA CYS A 29 16.40 7.27 -2.37
C CYS A 29 16.59 7.00 -3.88
N LEU A 30 15.92 7.74 -4.78
CA LEU A 30 16.01 7.53 -6.23
C LEU A 30 17.39 7.88 -6.80
N ASP A 31 18.13 8.77 -6.15
CA ASP A 31 19.49 9.12 -6.59
C ASP A 31 20.53 8.08 -6.11
N THR A 32 20.15 7.20 -5.18
CA THR A 32 21.08 6.22 -4.64
C THR A 32 21.51 5.20 -5.71
N PRO A 33 22.77 4.74 -5.67
CA PRO A 33 23.30 3.83 -6.69
C PRO A 33 22.56 2.48 -6.73
N ALA A 34 22.06 2.02 -5.59
CA ALA A 34 21.29 0.77 -5.50
C ALA A 34 19.96 0.87 -6.29
N VAL A 35 19.22 1.95 -6.08
CA VAL A 35 17.93 2.18 -6.76
C VAL A 35 18.13 2.41 -8.25
N ARG A 36 19.15 3.20 -8.64
CA ARG A 36 19.51 3.41 -10.05
C ARG A 36 19.93 2.12 -10.76
N ALA A 37 20.71 1.27 -10.09
CA ALA A 37 21.10 -0.02 -10.64
C ALA A 37 19.91 -0.96 -10.82
N TRP A 38 18.96 -0.96 -9.87
CA TRP A 38 17.73 -1.74 -9.99
C TRP A 38 16.87 -1.28 -11.17
N PHE A 39 16.61 0.03 -11.30
CA PHE A 39 15.89 0.56 -12.46
C PHE A 39 16.56 0.20 -13.79
N THR A 40 17.89 0.28 -13.84
CA THR A 40 18.67 -0.09 -15.01
C THR A 40 18.55 -1.58 -15.34
N ALA A 41 18.61 -2.45 -14.34
CA ALA A 41 18.47 -3.91 -14.51
C ALA A 41 17.08 -4.29 -15.06
N GLN A 42 16.05 -3.56 -14.65
CA GLN A 42 14.68 -3.77 -15.13
C GLN A 42 14.37 -3.01 -16.44
N GLY A 43 15.27 -2.15 -16.91
CA GLY A 43 15.03 -1.29 -18.08
C GLY A 43 13.89 -0.28 -17.87
N MET A 44 13.62 0.09 -16.61
CA MET A 44 12.51 0.95 -16.22
C MET A 44 12.99 2.36 -15.85
N ASN A 45 12.14 3.35 -16.06
CA ASN A 45 12.36 4.73 -15.63
C ASN A 45 11.58 4.99 -14.33
N PRO A 46 12.13 5.69 -13.31
CA PRO A 46 11.35 6.13 -12.15
C PRO A 46 10.08 6.93 -12.50
N ALA A 47 10.05 7.62 -13.65
CA ALA A 47 8.85 8.30 -14.13
C ALA A 47 7.78 7.36 -14.75
N SER A 48 8.05 6.05 -14.82
CA SER A 48 7.15 5.09 -15.44
C SER A 48 5.93 4.80 -14.54
N PRO A 49 4.70 4.78 -15.07
CA PRO A 49 3.49 4.49 -14.30
C PRO A 49 3.43 3.04 -13.76
N ALA A 50 4.30 2.16 -14.27
CA ALA A 50 4.46 0.79 -13.77
C ALA A 50 5.20 0.73 -12.42
N VAL A 51 5.92 1.79 -12.04
CA VAL A 51 6.69 1.84 -10.80
C VAL A 51 5.80 2.29 -9.66
N ARG A 52 5.71 1.45 -8.65
CA ARG A 52 4.86 1.64 -7.48
C ARG A 52 5.69 1.64 -6.22
N VAL A 53 5.29 2.46 -5.27
CA VAL A 53 5.90 2.55 -3.94
C VAL A 53 4.84 2.21 -2.90
N VAL A 54 5.22 1.39 -1.93
CA VAL A 54 4.37 1.08 -0.78
C VAL A 54 5.11 1.31 0.53
N PRO A 55 4.40 1.85 1.53
CA PRO A 55 4.90 1.93 2.87
C PRO A 55 5.03 0.51 3.45
N PRO A 56 5.85 0.35 4.49
CA PRO A 56 6.33 -0.96 4.89
C PRO A 56 5.22 -1.78 5.60
N GLU A 57 4.26 -1.11 6.22
CA GLU A 57 3.00 -1.67 6.73
C GLU A 57 2.11 -2.33 5.65
N GLN A 58 2.33 -2.00 4.38
CA GLN A 58 1.61 -2.55 3.23
C GLN A 58 2.48 -3.49 2.38
N SER A 59 3.70 -3.78 2.81
CA SER A 59 4.63 -4.66 2.09
C SER A 59 4.09 -6.08 1.85
N GLY A 60 3.17 -6.55 2.71
CA GLY A 60 2.51 -7.85 2.58
C GLY A 60 1.49 -7.93 1.43
N LEU A 61 1.08 -6.78 0.88
CA LEU A 61 0.17 -6.69 -0.26
C LEU A 61 0.91 -6.68 -1.60
N ILE A 62 2.24 -6.60 -1.60
CA ILE A 62 3.06 -6.70 -2.82
C ILE A 62 2.94 -8.13 -3.37
N PRO A 63 2.68 -8.31 -4.67
CA PRO A 63 2.65 -9.64 -5.27
C PRO A 63 3.98 -10.36 -5.06
N LYS A 64 3.94 -11.64 -4.68
CA LYS A 64 5.17 -12.43 -4.43
C LYS A 64 6.07 -12.57 -5.67
N ASP A 65 5.46 -12.59 -6.84
CA ASP A 65 6.14 -12.66 -8.14
C ASP A 65 6.56 -11.28 -8.68
N ALA A 66 6.19 -10.19 -8.01
CA ALA A 66 6.60 -8.86 -8.44
C ALA A 66 8.05 -8.58 -8.00
N GLU A 67 8.82 -8.02 -8.93
CA GLU A 67 10.14 -7.50 -8.64
C GLU A 67 10.02 -6.34 -7.64
N ARG A 68 10.69 -6.47 -6.48
CA ARG A 68 10.63 -5.49 -5.39
C ARG A 68 12.02 -5.13 -4.87
N LEU A 69 12.17 -3.87 -4.47
CA LEU A 69 13.41 -3.32 -3.92
C LEU A 69 13.10 -2.59 -2.61
N PRO A 70 13.73 -2.98 -1.48
CA PRO A 70 13.65 -2.19 -0.26
C PRO A 70 14.38 -0.85 -0.45
N VAL A 71 13.73 0.24 -0.04
CA VAL A 71 14.27 1.59 -0.11
C VAL A 71 14.14 2.29 1.24
N PRO A 72 15.22 2.93 1.72
CA PRO A 72 15.14 3.74 2.92
C PRO A 72 14.36 5.01 2.58
N LEU A 73 13.22 5.21 3.22
CA LEU A 73 12.46 6.45 3.16
C LEU A 73 12.45 7.12 4.52
N SER A 74 12.56 8.44 4.52
CA SER A 74 12.35 9.26 5.69
C SER A 74 10.87 9.28 6.09
N GLU A 75 10.57 9.66 7.33
CA GLU A 75 9.18 9.76 7.83
C GLU A 75 8.33 10.69 6.95
N GLU A 76 8.89 11.82 6.52
CA GLU A 76 8.21 12.77 5.62
C GLU A 76 7.87 12.15 4.25
N GLU A 77 8.78 11.35 3.69
CA GLU A 77 8.57 10.65 2.43
C GLU A 77 7.51 9.56 2.57
N LEU A 78 7.54 8.79 3.66
CA LEU A 78 6.51 7.81 4.00
C LEU A 78 5.13 8.45 4.14
N GLU A 79 5.04 9.60 4.80
CA GLU A 79 3.77 10.34 4.89
C GLU A 79 3.27 10.80 3.51
N ARG A 80 4.16 11.23 2.61
CA ARG A 80 3.77 11.55 1.22
C ARG A 80 3.26 10.32 0.49
N VAL A 81 3.93 9.18 0.61
CA VAL A 81 3.49 7.90 0.02
C VAL A 81 2.10 7.51 0.52
N ARG A 82 1.88 7.58 1.85
CA ARG A 82 0.57 7.29 2.47
C ARG A 82 -0.51 8.24 1.96
N ARG A 83 -0.24 9.54 1.91
CA ARG A 83 -1.19 10.55 1.43
C ARG A 83 -1.52 10.40 -0.05
N ALA A 84 -0.52 10.10 -0.89
CA ALA A 84 -0.72 9.88 -2.33
C ALA A 84 -1.40 8.53 -2.62
N GLY A 85 -1.24 7.54 -1.75
CA GLY A 85 -1.93 6.24 -1.82
C GLY A 85 -3.36 6.25 -1.31
N ALA A 86 -3.70 7.20 -0.42
CA ALA A 86 -5.05 7.48 0.03
C ALA A 86 -5.88 8.08 -1.13
N THR A 87 -6.34 7.22 -2.03
CA THR A 87 -7.27 7.57 -3.11
C THR A 87 -8.69 7.70 -2.53
N ASP A 88 -9.61 8.35 -3.24
CA ASP A 88 -11.05 8.43 -2.95
C ASP A 88 -11.68 7.07 -2.57
N SER A 89 -11.17 5.97 -3.11
CA SER A 89 -11.54 4.58 -2.74
C SER A 89 -11.21 4.20 -1.29
N VAL A 90 -10.12 4.71 -0.73
CA VAL A 90 -9.77 4.53 0.69
C VAL A 90 -10.70 5.37 1.54
N ALA A 91 -10.95 6.63 1.16
CA ALA A 91 -11.89 7.51 1.88
C ALA A 91 -13.31 6.92 1.91
N GLY A 92 -13.80 6.43 0.77
CA GLY A 92 -15.11 5.77 0.69
C GLY A 92 -15.19 4.51 1.55
N ILE A 93 -14.12 3.71 1.62
CA ILE A 93 -14.12 2.51 2.48
C ILE A 93 -13.92 2.86 3.97
N GLU A 94 -13.15 3.88 4.32
CA GLU A 94 -13.07 4.37 5.70
C GLU A 94 -14.45 4.85 6.18
N GLU A 95 -15.22 5.51 5.31
CA GLU A 95 -16.60 5.94 5.59
C GLU A 95 -17.55 4.74 5.72
N GLU A 96 -17.42 3.72 4.85
CA GLU A 96 -18.17 2.46 5.00
C GLU A 96 -17.80 1.75 6.31
N LEU A 97 -16.51 1.67 6.70
CA LEU A 97 -16.06 1.05 7.96
C LEU A 97 -16.62 1.78 9.20
N LEU A 98 -16.70 3.11 9.15
CA LEU A 98 -17.31 3.92 10.20
C LEU A 98 -18.82 3.68 10.31
N ALA A 99 -19.53 3.58 9.18
CA ALA A 99 -20.97 3.29 9.14
C ALA A 99 -21.28 1.86 9.59
N PHE A 100 -20.42 0.90 9.23
CA PHE A 100 -20.55 -0.52 9.55
C PHE A 100 -20.33 -0.83 11.04
N ARG A 101 -19.72 0.09 11.80
CA ARG A 101 -19.66 0.00 13.27
C ARG A 101 -21.05 -0.19 13.90
N ASP A 102 -22.10 0.25 13.22
CA ASP A 102 -23.50 0.16 13.67
C ASP A 102 -24.28 -1.03 13.07
N SER A 103 -23.69 -1.85 12.19
CA SER A 103 -24.38 -2.98 11.52
C SER A 103 -23.44 -4.16 11.22
N GLU A 104 -23.82 -5.39 11.59
CA GLU A 104 -22.93 -6.56 11.47
C GLU A 104 -23.01 -7.30 10.11
N ASP A 105 -23.86 -6.85 9.19
CA ASP A 105 -24.26 -7.58 7.99
C ASP A 105 -23.26 -7.39 6.83
N ASN A 106 -22.54 -8.46 6.44
CA ASN A 106 -21.52 -8.48 5.36
C ASN A 106 -20.08 -8.02 5.74
N ARG A 107 -19.70 -8.18 7.03
CA ARG A 107 -18.43 -7.72 7.64
C ARG A 107 -17.18 -8.22 6.90
N ASP A 108 -17.06 -9.52 6.67
CA ASP A 108 -15.89 -10.13 6.04
C ASP A 108 -15.62 -9.60 4.63
N ALA A 109 -16.68 -9.31 3.86
CA ALA A 109 -16.55 -8.76 2.52
C ALA A 109 -16.00 -7.32 2.56
N LEU A 110 -16.46 -6.51 3.52
CA LEU A 110 -15.96 -5.14 3.72
C LEU A 110 -14.50 -5.13 4.17
N LEU A 111 -14.10 -6.00 5.10
CA LEU A 111 -12.71 -6.11 5.55
C LEU A 111 -11.76 -6.53 4.43
N ARG A 112 -12.15 -7.53 3.63
CA ARG A 112 -11.39 -7.92 2.44
C ARG A 112 -11.30 -6.78 1.42
N ARG A 113 -12.38 -6.03 1.22
CA ARG A 113 -12.42 -4.89 0.30
C ARG A 113 -11.56 -3.71 0.80
N ALA A 114 -11.50 -3.48 2.11
CA ALA A 114 -10.65 -2.47 2.73
C ALA A 114 -9.16 -2.80 2.61
N LEU A 115 -8.79 -4.04 2.88
CA LEU A 115 -7.43 -4.52 2.62
C LEU A 115 -7.08 -4.43 1.14
N ALA A 116 -7.99 -4.86 0.27
CA ALA A 116 -7.83 -4.79 -1.18
C ALA A 116 -7.85 -3.36 -1.75
N ALA A 117 -8.29 -2.36 -0.98
CA ALA A 117 -8.20 -0.95 -1.35
C ALA A 117 -6.95 -0.26 -0.77
N GLY A 118 -6.16 -0.97 0.04
CA GLY A 118 -4.96 -0.43 0.68
C GLY A 118 -5.25 0.31 1.98
N VAL A 119 -6.34 0.03 2.69
CA VAL A 119 -6.51 0.56 4.05
C VAL A 119 -5.60 -0.25 4.99
N PRO A 120 -4.68 0.40 5.75
CA PRO A 120 -3.78 -0.33 6.62
C PRO A 120 -4.53 -0.98 7.79
N ALA A 121 -4.08 -2.17 8.22
CA ALA A 121 -4.81 -3.02 9.18
C ALA A 121 -5.10 -2.34 10.53
N HIS A 122 -4.15 -1.53 11.05
CA HIS A 122 -4.36 -0.77 12.28
C HIS A 122 -5.52 0.22 12.13
N ARG A 123 -5.64 0.85 10.96
CA ARG A 123 -6.68 1.84 10.65
C ARG A 123 -8.06 1.19 10.48
N ILE A 124 -8.11 0.00 9.88
CA ILE A 124 -9.35 -0.78 9.80
C ILE A 124 -9.88 -1.10 11.19
N VAL A 125 -9.01 -1.60 12.10
CA VAL A 125 -9.36 -1.89 13.50
C VAL A 125 -9.87 -0.64 14.21
N GLU A 126 -9.18 0.49 14.07
CA GLU A 126 -9.59 1.76 14.69
C GLU A 126 -10.97 2.24 14.21
N LEU A 127 -11.25 2.13 12.90
CA LEU A 127 -12.49 2.67 12.31
C LEU A 127 -13.70 1.75 12.50
N SER A 128 -13.49 0.44 12.38
CA SER A 128 -14.57 -0.55 12.50
C SER A 128 -14.78 -1.06 13.93
N GLY A 129 -13.82 -0.84 14.84
CA GLY A 129 -13.88 -1.25 16.24
C GLY A 129 -13.75 -2.76 16.46
N ILE A 130 -13.24 -3.51 15.47
CA ILE A 130 -13.10 -4.97 15.54
C ILE A 130 -11.75 -5.40 16.12
N ASP A 131 -11.69 -6.60 16.68
CA ASP A 131 -10.41 -7.19 17.11
C ASP A 131 -9.49 -7.53 15.92
N PRO A 132 -8.16 -7.37 16.08
CA PRO A 132 -7.17 -7.67 15.04
C PRO A 132 -7.13 -9.16 14.65
N THR A 133 -7.61 -10.05 15.52
CA THR A 133 -7.73 -11.49 15.24
C THR A 133 -8.80 -11.80 14.20
N THR A 134 -9.93 -11.09 14.25
CA THR A 134 -11.01 -11.17 13.24
C THR A 134 -10.53 -10.69 11.87
N LEU A 135 -9.71 -9.63 11.84
CA LEU A 135 -9.12 -9.10 10.61
C LEU A 135 -8.16 -10.10 9.97
N SER A 136 -7.31 -10.77 10.75
CA SER A 136 -6.42 -11.83 10.26
C SER A 136 -7.17 -12.97 9.57
N SER A 137 -8.35 -13.36 10.09
CA SER A 137 -9.15 -14.41 9.48
C SER A 137 -9.77 -13.99 8.16
N ALA A 138 -10.15 -12.72 8.01
CA ALA A 138 -10.70 -12.17 6.77
C ALA A 138 -9.63 -12.05 5.66
N SER A 139 -8.35 -11.84 6.01
CA SER A 139 -7.24 -11.79 5.05
C SER A 139 -6.77 -13.16 4.51
N ALA A 140 -7.19 -14.27 5.12
CA ALA A 140 -6.74 -15.62 4.77
C ALA A 140 -7.70 -16.38 3.83
N GLY A 141 -8.81 -15.76 3.42
CA GLY A 141 -9.91 -16.38 2.64
C GLY A 141 -10.04 -15.87 1.22
#